data_AF-S7TZ30-F1
#
_entry.id   AF-S7TZ30-F1
#
_cell.length_a   1.000
_cell.length_b   1.000
_cell.length_c   1.000
_cell.angle_alpha   90.00
_cell.angle_beta   90.00
_cell.angle_gamma   90.00
#
_symmetry.space_group_name_H-M   'P 1'
#
loop_
_entity.id
_entity.type
_entity.pdbx_description
1 polymer ?
#
loop_
_entity_poly.entity_id
_entity_poly.type
_entity_poly.pdbx_seq_one_letter_code
_entity_poly.pdbx_strand_id
1 'polypeptide(L)' 'MATIVPQSELHRKAVEWISRGLQEGKDLRALIAEAGMRFNMSPLDVEALERLYKDDLLKLKGTRS' A
#
# COMPACT_ATOMS: atom_id res chain seq x y z
N MET A 1 0.69 27.96 15.67
CA MET A 1 -0.41 27.00 15.43
C MET A 1 0.20 25.79 14.76
N ALA A 2 0.41 24.70 15.50
CA ALA A 2 1.04 23.51 14.95
C ALA A 2 0.01 22.79 14.09
N THR A 3 0.10 22.94 12.76
CA THR A 3 -0.54 22.01 11.84
C THR A 3 0.17 20.69 12.01
N ILE A 4 -0.27 19.91 13.00
CA ILE A 4 0.05 18.50 13.13
C ILE A 4 -0.46 17.90 11.82
N VAL A 5 0.41 17.73 10.84
CA VAL A 5 0.10 16.93 9.66
C VAL A 5 -0.14 15.54 10.23
N PRO A 6 -1.38 15.05 10.32
CA PRO A 6 -1.61 13.75 10.93
C PRO A 6 -0.84 12.73 10.09
N GLN A 7 -0.17 11.76 10.72
CA GLN A 7 0.47 10.62 10.03
C GLN A 7 -0.40 10.07 8.88
N SER A 8 -1.72 10.18 9.02
CA SER A 8 -2.75 9.88 8.03
C SER A 8 -2.57 10.52 6.65
N GLU A 9 -1.96 11.70 6.47
CA GLU A 9 -1.85 12.31 5.14
C GLU A 9 -0.81 11.63 4.25
N LEU A 10 0.35 11.27 4.82
CA LEU A 10 1.36 10.50 4.10
C LEU A 10 0.86 9.08 3.80
N HIS A 11 0.17 8.47 4.77
CA HIS A 11 -0.45 7.16 4.58
C HIS A 11 -1.55 7.18 3.51
N ARG A 12 -2.40 8.22 3.49
CA ARG A 12 -3.42 8.38 2.44
C ARG A 12 -2.79 8.52 1.05
N LYS A 13 -1.76 9.35 0.91
CA LYS A 13 -1.04 9.50 -0.37
C LYS A 13 -0.36 8.19 -0.80
N ALA A 14 0.18 7.42 0.14
CA ALA A 14 0.74 6.10 -0.14
C ALA A 14 -0.32 5.13 -0.67
N VAL A 15 -1.48 5.04 0.00
CA VAL A 15 -2.60 4.19 -0.43
C VAL A 15 -3.15 4.61 -1.80
N GLU A 16 -3.33 5.91 -2.04
CA GLU A 16 -3.76 6.41 -3.35
C GLU A 16 -2.76 6.07 -4.45
N TRP A 17 -1.46 6.19 -4.16
CA TRP A 17 -0.40 5.87 -5.11
C TRP A 17 -0.36 4.38 -5.44
N ILE A 18 -0.48 3.51 -4.43
CA ILE A 18 -0.57 2.05 -4.60
C ILE A 18 -1.84 1.71 -5.40
N SER A 19 -2.99 2.30 -5.07
CA SER A 19 -4.27 2.04 -5.75
C SER A 19 -4.21 2.41 -7.24
N ARG A 20 -3.59 3.55 -7.58
CA ARG A 20 -3.36 3.94 -8.98
C ARG A 20 -2.46 2.95 -9.71
N GLY A 21 -1.34 2.55 -9.09
CA GLY A 21 -0.44 1.57 -9.70
C GLY A 21 -1.11 0.21 -9.94
N LEU A 22 -1.99 -0.22 -9.03
CA LEU A 22 -2.79 -1.43 -9.21
C LEU A 22 -3.75 -1.33 -10.39
N GLN A 23 -4.39 -0.16 -10.60
CA GLN A 23 -5.23 0.09 -11.76
C GLN A 23 -4.44 0.10 -13.07
N GLU A 24 -3.18 0.52 -13.04
CA GLU A 24 -2.25 0.42 -14.18
C GLU A 24 -1.74 -1.01 -14.42
N GLY A 25 -2.10 -1.99 -13.57
CA GLY A 25 -1.65 -3.38 -13.68
C GLY A 25 -0.23 -3.62 -13.18
N LYS A 26 0.33 -2.71 -12.37
CA LYS A 26 1.65 -2.89 -11.74
C LYS A 26 1.57 -3.89 -10.59
N ASP A 27 2.72 -4.49 -10.27
CA ASP A 27 2.82 -5.44 -9.17
C ASP A 27 2.66 -4.74 -7.81
N LEU A 28 1.73 -5.22 -7.01
CA LEU A 28 1.43 -4.71 -5.67
C LEU A 28 2.69 -4.61 -4.79
N ARG A 29 3.57 -5.61 -4.81
CA ARG A 29 4.76 -5.63 -3.93
C ARG A 29 5.75 -4.54 -4.32
N ALA A 30 5.94 -4.36 -5.62
CA ALA A 30 6.76 -3.28 -6.14
C ALA A 30 6.18 -1.92 -5.69
N LEU A 31 4.86 -1.76 -5.80
CA LEU A 31 4.20 -0.54 -5.37
C LEU A 31 4.33 -0.29 -3.86
N ILE A 32 4.13 -1.30 -3.01
CA ILE A 32 4.24 -1.12 -1.56
C ILE A 32 5.69 -0.79 -1.17
N ALA A 33 6.69 -1.43 -1.79
CA ALA A 33 8.10 -1.12 -1.54
C ALA A 33 8.49 0.30 -1.99
N GLU A 34 8.04 0.72 -3.18
CA GLU A 34 8.24 2.09 -3.67
C GLU A 34 7.54 3.11 -2.78
N ALA A 35 6.31 2.82 -2.36
CA ALA A 35 5.58 3.67 -1.43
C ALA A 35 6.30 3.76 -0.08
N GLY A 36 6.87 2.66 0.41
CA GLY A 36 7.63 2.65 1.66
C GLY A 36 8.80 3.61 1.65
N MET A 37 9.58 3.60 0.56
CA MET A 37 10.68 4.53 0.35
C MET A 37 10.20 5.98 0.11
N ARG A 38 9.13 6.17 -0.67
CA ARG A 38 8.63 7.51 -1.04
C ARG A 38 7.94 8.25 0.10
N PHE A 39 7.24 7.52 0.96
CA PHE A 39 6.42 8.09 2.03
C PHE A 39 7.06 7.91 3.42
N ASN A 40 8.31 7.46 3.49
CA ASN A 40 9.02 7.14 4.74
C ASN A 40 8.21 6.18 5.64
N MET A 41 7.57 5.16 5.05
CA MET A 41 6.87 4.16 5.84
C MET A 41 7.88 3.23 6.50
N SER A 42 7.57 2.77 7.71
CA SER A 42 8.44 1.82 8.39
C SER A 42 8.37 0.45 7.72
N PRO A 43 9.41 -0.40 7.82
CA PRO A 43 9.37 -1.77 7.32
C PRO A 43 8.16 -2.56 7.85
N LEU A 44 7.72 -2.25 9.07
CA LEU A 44 6.52 -2.83 9.69
C LEU A 44 5.23 -2.43 8.96
N ASP A 45 5.10 -1.17 8.55
CA ASP A 45 3.94 -0.67 7.80
C ASP A 45 3.87 -1.32 6.41
N VAL A 46 5.02 -1.43 5.74
CA VAL A 46 5.16 -2.11 4.44
C VAL A 46 4.72 -3.56 4.56
N GLU A 47 5.19 -4.29 5.58
CA GLU A 47 4.83 -5.70 5.78
C GLU A 47 3.33 -5.87 6.14
N ALA A 48 2.77 -4.94 6.92
CA ALA A 48 1.35 -4.93 7.25
C ALA A 48 0.48 -4.70 6.00
N LEU A 49 0.85 -3.73 5.14
CA LEU A 49 0.19 -3.48 3.87
C LEU A 49 0.31 -4.69 2.94
N GLU A 50 1.50 -5.28 2.80
CA GLU A 50 1.70 -6.47 1.98
C GLU A 50 0.81 -7.62 2.44
N ARG A 51 0.72 -7.88 3.75
CA ARG A 51 -0.16 -8.92 4.30
C ARG A 51 -1.63 -8.65 4.01
N LEU A 52 -2.07 -7.40 4.19
CA LEU A 52 -3.46 -6.99 4.01
C LEU A 52 -3.92 -7.16 2.56
N TYR A 53 -3.12 -6.69 1.61
CA TYR A 53 -3.43 -6.82 0.19
C TYR A 53 -3.15 -8.23 -0.36
N LYS A 54 -2.21 -8.99 0.21
CA LYS A 54 -1.97 -10.39 -0.16
C LYS A 54 -3.16 -11.28 0.17
N ASP A 55 -3.82 -11.06 1.32
CA ASP A 55 -5.04 -11.79 1.69
C ASP A 55 -6.19 -11.47 0.72
N ASP A 56 -6.33 -10.21 0.34
CA ASP A 56 -7.34 -9.75 -0.64
C ASP A 56 -7.10 -10.34 -2.04
N LEU A 57 -5.83 -10.36 -2.50
CA LEU A 57 -5.44 -10.97 -3.77
C LEU A 57 -5.58 -12.51 -3.79
N LEU A 58 -5.31 -13.17 -2.65
CA LEU A 58 -5.50 -14.62 -2.51
C LEU A 58 -6.98 -15.00 -2.61
N LYS A 59 -7.89 -14.18 -2.08
CA LYS A 59 -9.33 -14.38 -2.22
C LYS A 59 -9.81 -14.21 -3.66
N LEU A 60 -9.22 -13.29 -4.43
CA LEU A 60 -9.55 -13.09 -5.85
C LEU A 60 -9.02 -14.18 -6.77
N LYS A 61 -7.89 -14.82 -6.43
CA LYS A 61 -7.31 -15.93 -7.21
C LYS A 61 -7.85 -17.31 -6.82
N GLY A 62 -8.56 -17.43 -5.70
CA GLY A 62 -9.07 -18.69 -5.15
C GLY A 62 -10.40 -19.19 -5.70
N THR A 63 -11.18 -18.39 -6.45
CA THR A 63 -12.52 -18.77 -6.95
C THR A 63 -12.50 -19.41 -8.34
N ARG A 64 -11.45 -20.18 -8.65
CA ARG A 64 -11.42 -21.08 -9.81
C ARG A 64 -10.78 -22.41 -9.41
N SER A 65 -11.52 -23.23 -8.69
CA SER A 65 -11.38 -24.68 -8.78
C SER A 65 -12.69 -25.37 -8.47
#